data_AF-A0A2J8WSS2-F1
#
_entry.id   AF-A0A2J8WSS2-F1
#
_cell.length_a   1.000
_cell.length_b   1.000
_cell.length_c   1.000
_cell.angle_alpha   90.00
_cell.angle_beta   90.00
_cell.angle_gamma   90.00
#
_symmetry.space_group_name_H-M   'P 1'
#
loop_
_entity.id
_entity.type
_entity.pdbx_description
1 polymer ?
#
loop_
_entity_poly.entity_id
_entity_poly.type
_entity_poly.pdbx_seq_one_letter_code
_entity_poly.pdbx_strand_id
1 'polypeptide(L)' 'MRKVLETVFDEVIMVDVLDSGDSAHLTLMKRPELGVTLTKLHCWSLTQYSKCVFMDADTL' A
#
# COMPACT_ATOMS: atom_id res chain seq x y z
N MET A 1 1.44 0.39 16.63
CA MET A 1 0.95 -0.77 15.85
C MET A 1 2.01 -1.35 14.93
N ARG A 2 2.79 -0.53 14.19
CA ARG A 2 3.87 -1.01 13.32
C ARG A 2 4.80 -2.07 13.95
N LYS A 3 5.30 -1.81 15.17
CA LYS A 3 6.15 -2.77 15.91
C LYS A 3 5.52 -4.15 16.11
N VAL A 4 4.19 -4.24 16.18
CA VAL A 4 3.48 -5.52 16.30
C VAL A 4 3.43 -6.22 14.95
N LEU A 5 3.20 -5.49 13.86
CA LEU A 5 3.27 -6.05 12.49
C LEU A 5 4.66 -6.65 12.22
N GLU A 6 5.72 -5.96 12.66
CA GLU A 6 7.11 -6.43 12.54
C GLU A 6 7.40 -7.72 13.34
N THR A 7 6.51 -8.15 14.25
CA THR A 7 6.63 -9.46 14.93
C THR A 7 5.96 -10.61 14.18
N VAL A 8 5.13 -10.31 13.18
CA VAL A 8 4.30 -11.29 12.46
C VAL A 8 4.69 -11.39 10.98
N PHE A 9 5.00 -10.27 10.34
CA PHE A 9 5.36 -10.19 8.92
C PHE A 9 6.88 -10.08 8.74
N ASP A 10 7.43 -10.77 7.73
CA ASP A 10 8.86 -10.72 7.41
C ASP A 10 9.30 -9.34 6.90
N GLU A 11 8.44 -8.65 6.15
CA GLU A 11 8.70 -7.32 5.59
C GLU A 11 7.50 -6.40 5.85
N VAL A 12 7.76 -5.20 6.38
CA VAL A 12 6.72 -4.18 6.65
C VAL A 12 7.05 -2.89 5.90
N ILE A 13 6.33 -2.64 4.82
CA ILE A 13 6.58 -1.51 3.92
C ILE A 13 5.63 -0.36 4.27
N MET A 14 6.17 0.82 4.58
CA MET A 14 5.35 2.03 4.63
C MET A 14 5.05 2.48 3.21
N VAL A 15 3.77 2.73 2.92
CA VAL A 15 3.33 3.42 1.71
C VAL A 15 2.71 4.74 2.16
N ASP A 16 3.37 5.86 1.85
CA ASP A 16 2.85 7.20 2.12
C ASP A 16 2.37 7.84 0.82
N VAL A 17 1.06 7.83 0.61
CA VAL A 17 0.41 8.43 -0.56
C VAL A 17 0.50 9.97 -0.53
N LEU A 18 0.68 10.57 0.66
CA LEU A 18 0.81 12.03 0.79
C LEU A 18 2.21 12.50 0.36
N ASP A 19 3.24 11.74 0.68
CA ASP A 19 4.66 12.07 0.40
C ASP A 19 5.17 11.50 -0.94
N SER A 20 4.48 10.52 -1.54
CA SER A 20 4.81 10.04 -2.89
C SER A 20 4.49 11.05 -4.02
N GLY A 21 3.88 12.19 -3.67
CA GLY A 21 3.26 13.11 -4.63
C GLY A 21 1.90 12.65 -5.15
N ASP A 22 1.45 11.43 -4.81
CA ASP A 22 0.21 10.86 -5.33
C ASP A 22 -1.05 11.52 -4.77
N SER A 23 -1.05 12.00 -3.52
CA SER A 23 -2.25 12.64 -2.96
C SER A 23 -2.57 13.98 -3.62
N ALA A 24 -1.53 14.76 -3.92
CA ALA A 24 -1.65 15.99 -4.69
C ALA A 24 -2.09 15.66 -6.12
N HIS A 25 -1.54 14.59 -6.71
CA HIS A 25 -1.93 14.08 -8.03
C HIS A 25 -3.39 13.60 -8.07
N LEU A 26 -3.87 12.92 -7.03
CA LEU A 26 -5.25 12.42 -6.92
C LEU A 26 -6.25 13.53 -6.69
N THR A 27 -5.87 14.51 -5.87
CA THR A 27 -6.66 15.73 -5.66
C THR A 27 -6.73 16.54 -6.96
N LEU A 28 -5.63 16.63 -7.70
CA LEU A 28 -5.56 17.23 -9.03
C LEU A 28 -6.40 16.44 -10.06
N MET A 29 -6.43 15.11 -9.96
CA MET A 29 -7.25 14.19 -10.76
C MET A 29 -8.71 14.10 -10.27
N LYS A 30 -9.09 14.84 -9.21
CA LYS A 30 -10.42 14.85 -8.58
C LYS A 30 -10.93 13.49 -8.09
N ARG A 31 -10.04 12.57 -7.71
CA ARG A 31 -10.40 11.23 -7.22
C ARG A 31 -9.82 10.89 -5.84
N PRO A 32 -10.09 11.71 -4.80
CA PRO A 32 -9.55 11.49 -3.46
C PRO A 32 -10.06 10.19 -2.81
N GLU A 33 -11.21 9.67 -3.24
CA GLU A 33 -11.79 8.41 -2.77
C GLU A 33 -10.91 7.19 -3.08
N LEU A 34 -10.01 7.31 -4.07
CA LEU A 34 -9.15 6.21 -4.49
C LEU A 34 -7.88 6.04 -3.64
N GLY A 35 -7.63 6.86 -2.62
CA GLY A 35 -6.39 6.79 -1.83
C GLY A 35 -6.09 5.38 -1.31
N VAL A 36 -7.10 4.70 -0.75
CA VAL A 36 -6.96 3.31 -0.26
C VAL A 36 -6.69 2.35 -1.42
N THR A 37 -7.42 2.47 -2.53
CA THR A 37 -7.24 1.64 -3.72
C THR A 37 -5.82 1.75 -4.27
N LEU A 38 -5.27 2.96 -4.37
CA LEU A 38 -3.92 3.17 -4.89
C LEU A 38 -2.84 2.71 -3.93
N THR A 39 -3.05 2.88 -2.62
CA THR A 39 -2.19 2.27 -1.59
C THR A 39 -2.10 0.75 -1.79
N LYS A 40 -3.23 0.09 -2.10
CA LYS A 40 -3.26 -1.36 -2.38
C LYS A 40 -2.53 -1.73 -3.67
N LEU A 41 -2.57 -0.89 -4.72
CA LEU A 41 -1.86 -1.16 -5.97
C LEU A 41 -0.33 -1.13 -5.83
N HIS A 42 0.23 -0.51 -4.78
CA HIS A 42 1.68 -0.56 -4.52
C HIS A 42 2.22 -1.99 -4.30
N CYS A 43 1.35 -2.98 -4.09
CA CYS A 43 1.78 -4.39 -4.07
C CYS A 43 2.44 -4.84 -5.38
N TRP A 44 2.13 -4.21 -6.52
CA TRP A 44 2.80 -4.46 -7.80
C TRP A 44 4.19 -3.84 -7.92
N SER A 45 4.56 -2.90 -7.04
CA SER A 45 5.90 -2.30 -7.00
C SER A 45 6.93 -3.17 -6.28
N LEU A 46 6.51 -4.30 -5.69
CA LEU A 46 7.38 -5.20 -4.92
C LEU A 46 8.19 -6.13 -5.83
N THR A 47 9.10 -5.54 -6.60
CA THR A 47 9.89 -6.21 -7.64
C THR A 47 10.93 -7.19 -7.11
N GLN A 48 11.18 -7.21 -5.79
CA GLN A 48 11.98 -8.23 -5.13
C GLN A 48 11.30 -9.62 -5.14
N TYR A 49 9.99 -9.68 -5.39
CA TYR A 49 9.25 -10.94 -5.48
C TYR A 49 8.93 -11.29 -6.94
N SER A 50 9.15 -12.56 -7.32
CA SER A 50 8.81 -13.06 -8.65
C SER A 50 7.31 -13.36 -8.82
N LYS A 51 6.58 -13.56 -7.72
CA LYS A 51 5.14 -13.80 -7.67
C LYS A 51 4.61 -13.52 -6.26
N CYS A 52 3.41 -12.94 -6.17
CA CYS A 52 2.71 -12.71 -4.91
C CYS A 52 1.25 -13.18 -5.00
N VAL A 53 0.65 -13.53 -3.85
CA VAL A 53 -0.80 -13.64 -3.68
C VAL A 53 -1.22 -12.49 -2.77
N PHE A 54 -2.09 -11.62 -3.27
CA PHE A 54 -2.63 -10.54 -2.47
C PHE A 54 -3.84 -11.05 -1.67
N MET A 55 -3.85 -10.79 -0.36
CA MET A 55 -4.97 -11.08 0.53
C MET A 55 -5.39 -9.80 1.25
N ASP A 56 -6.70 -9.51 1.29
CA ASP A 56 -7.22 -8.39 2.08
C ASP A 56 -7.11 -8.69 3.59
N ALA A 57 -7.01 -7.64 4.39
CA ALA A 57 -6.80 -7.77 5.84
C ALA A 57 -7.97 -8.41 6.60
N ASP A 58 -9.12 -8.59 5.94
CA ASP A 58 -10.35 -9.20 6.45
C ASP A 58 -10.58 -10.64 5.96
N THR A 59 -9.56 -11.25 5.35
CA THR A 59 -9.59 -12.66 4.92
C THR A 59 -9.00 -13.60 5.98
N LEU A 60 -9.40 -14.88 5.95
CA LEU A 60 -8.91 -15.96 6.81
C LEU A 60 -8.40 -17.14 5.98
#